data_AF-A0A0S3SAF3-F1
#
_entry.id   AF-A0A0S3SAF3-F1
#
_cell.length_a   1.000
_cell.length_b   1.000
_cell.length_c   1.000
_cell.angle_alpha   90.00
_cell.angle_beta   90.00
_cell.angle_gamma   90.00
#
_symmetry.space_group_name_H-M   'P 1'
#
loop_
_entity.id
_entity.type
_entity.pdbx_description
1 polymer ?
#
loop_
_entity_poly.entity_id
_entity_poly.type
_entity_poly.pdbx_seq_one_letter_code
_entity_poly.pdbx_strand_id
1 'polypeptide(L)'
;MRCVKEWHTYFINGYKFHTHEWSKGKKTSNCGVYVKGLTEGSYDDFYGIIHKIYELEYNSTTSPNRVVLFYCEWFDPSRAGTRVDPRFNIV
;
A
#
# COMPACT_ATOMS: atom_id res chain seq x y z
N MET A 1 -15.81 15.32 -4.85
CA MET A 1 -14.78 14.43 -5.43
C MET A 1 -15.10 14.29 -6.91
N ARG A 2 -14.21 14.68 -7.82
CA ARG A 2 -14.58 14.84 -9.24
C ARG A 2 -13.79 13.97 -10.22
N CYS A 3 -12.81 13.19 -9.78
CA CYS A 3 -12.13 12.23 -10.66
C CYS A 3 -11.53 11.09 -9.83
N VAL A 4 -11.72 9.85 -10.27
CA VAL A 4 -11.02 8.66 -9.78
C VAL A 4 -10.29 8.08 -10.98
N LYS A 5 -8.95 8.16 -11.00
CA LYS A 5 -8.15 7.39 -11.95
C LYS A 5 -7.67 6.13 -11.27
N GLU A 6 -7.79 4.99 -11.94
CA GLU A 6 -7.23 3.73 -11.45
C GLU A 6 -5.89 3.47 -12.15
N TRP A 7 -4.90 3.05 -11.38
CA TRP A 7 -3.55 2.78 -11.86
C TRP A 7 -3.15 1.33 -11.57
N HIS A 8 -2.43 0.71 -12.52
CA HIS A 8 -1.80 -0.60 -12.29
C HIS A 8 -0.39 -0.50 -11.73
N THR A 9 0.24 0.67 -11.87
CA THR A 9 1.60 0.98 -11.40
C THR A 9 1.64 2.43 -10.91
N TYR A 10 2.35 2.69 -9.81
CA TYR A 10 2.54 4.03 -9.28
C TYR A 10 3.97 4.25 -8.79
N PHE A 11 4.54 5.42 -9.10
CA PHE A 11 5.90 5.79 -8.72
C PHE A 11 5.86 6.94 -7.72
N ILE A 12 6.50 6.76 -6.56
CA ILE A 12 6.57 7.79 -5.53
C ILE A 12 7.84 7.63 -4.70
N ASN A 13 8.54 8.74 -4.43
CA ASN A 13 9.75 8.79 -3.60
C ASN A 13 10.83 7.75 -3.97
N GLY A 14 10.99 7.44 -5.26
CA GLY A 14 11.95 6.44 -5.74
C GLY A 14 11.47 4.98 -5.69
N TYR A 15 10.26 4.73 -5.18
CA TYR A 15 9.64 3.42 -5.16
C TYR A 15 8.66 3.24 -6.32
N LYS A 16 8.56 1.99 -6.79
CA LYS A 16 7.60 1.57 -7.80
C LYS A 16 6.67 0.52 -7.22
N PHE A 17 5.40 0.87 -7.08
CA PHE A 17 4.34 -0.01 -6.62
C PHE A 17 3.54 -0.55 -7.80
N HIS A 18 3.08 -1.78 -7.68
CA HIS A 18 2.21 -2.46 -8.64
C HIS A 18 0.94 -2.93 -7.94
N THR A 19 -0.15 -3.02 -8.69
CA THR A 19 -1.26 -3.88 -8.26
C THR A 19 -0.82 -5.36 -8.32
N HIS A 20 -1.44 -6.20 -7.50
CA HIS A 20 -1.17 -7.63 -7.45
C HIS A 20 -1.41 -8.27 -8.82
N GLU A 21 -2.54 -7.95 -9.45
CA GLU A 21 -2.87 -8.46 -10.79
C GLU A 21 -1.79 -8.08 -11.83
N TRP A 22 -1.31 -6.84 -11.79
CA TRP A 22 -0.26 -6.38 -12.68
C TRP A 22 1.09 -7.06 -12.43
N SER A 23 1.33 -7.58 -11.22
CA SER A 23 2.58 -8.26 -10.87
C SER A 23 2.60 -9.74 -11.28
N LYS A 24 1.45 -10.34 -11.58
CA LYS A 24 1.38 -11.76 -11.99
C LYS A 24 2.20 -11.99 -13.26
N GLY A 25 3.00 -13.05 -13.24
CA GLY A 25 3.87 -13.43 -14.36
C GLY A 25 5.08 -12.51 -14.59
N LYS A 26 5.31 -11.51 -13.74
CA LYS A 26 6.49 -10.62 -13.83
C LYS A 26 7.62 -11.12 -12.95
N LYS A 27 8.85 -10.79 -13.37
CA LYS A 27 10.08 -11.14 -12.64
C LYS A 27 10.12 -10.54 -11.23
N THR A 28 9.55 -9.36 -11.03
CA THR A 28 9.50 -8.68 -9.74
C THR A 28 8.06 -8.38 -9.34
N SER A 29 7.70 -8.80 -8.14
CA SER A 29 6.39 -8.51 -7.54
C SER A 29 6.53 -7.34 -6.57
N ASN A 30 6.06 -6.16 -6.99
CA ASN A 30 6.14 -4.93 -6.19
C ASN A 30 4.75 -4.52 -5.69
N CYS A 31 3.92 -5.49 -5.34
CA CYS A 31 2.57 -5.26 -4.81
C CYS A 31 2.48 -5.32 -3.28
N GLY A 32 3.58 -5.61 -2.58
CA GLY A 32 3.61 -5.58 -1.12
C GLY A 32 3.70 -4.15 -0.58
N VAL A 33 3.03 -3.90 0.55
CA VAL A 33 3.16 -2.68 1.34
C VAL A 33 3.45 -3.01 2.79
N TYR A 34 4.16 -2.09 3.43
CA TYR A 34 4.51 -2.15 4.84
C TYR A 34 4.27 -0.78 5.46
N VAL A 35 3.60 -0.76 6.61
CA VAL A 35 3.34 0.46 7.39
C VAL A 35 3.58 0.15 8.87
N LYS A 36 4.35 0.99 9.54
CA LYS A 36 4.38 1.02 11.01
C LYS A 36 3.16 1.75 11.52
N GLY A 37 2.27 1.05 12.22
CA GLY A 37 1.12 1.62 12.90
C GLY A 37 1.43 1.87 14.37
N LEU A 38 0.82 2.92 14.93
CA LEU A 38 0.78 3.13 16.37
C LEU A 38 -0.60 2.67 16.87
N THR A 39 -0.63 1.60 17.67
CA THR A 39 -1.84 0.97 18.18
C THR A 39 -1.76 0.90 19.70
N GLU A 40 -2.71 1.52 20.41
CA GLU A 40 -2.88 1.46 21.88
C GLU A 40 -1.58 1.49 22.71
N GLY A 41 -0.59 2.30 22.28
CA GLY A 41 0.68 2.46 22.99
C GLY A 41 1.84 1.57 22.53
N SER A 42 1.64 0.67 21.57
CA SER A 42 2.70 -0.10 20.90
C SER A 42 2.82 0.26 19.41
N TYR A 43 4.01 0.04 18.85
CA TYR A 43 4.21 0.06 17.41
C TYR A 43 3.98 -1.35 16.87
N ASP A 44 2.99 -1.49 15.98
CA ASP A 44 2.72 -2.73 15.28
C ASP A 44 3.03 -2.59 13.79
N ASP A 45 3.52 -3.67 13.20
CA ASP A 45 3.89 -3.74 11.80
C ASP A 45 2.71 -4.26 10.99
N PHE A 46 2.25 -3.47 10.01
CA PHE A 46 1.16 -3.84 9.12
C PHE A 46 1.71 -4.16 7.74
N TYR A 47 1.34 -5.33 7.25
CA TYR A 47 1.72 -5.83 5.93
C TYR A 47 0.47 -6.06 5.10
N GLY A 48 0.56 -5.78 3.80
CA GLY A 48 -0.56 -6.01 2.91
C GLY A 48 -0.17 -6.09 1.45
N ILE A 49 -1.14 -6.50 0.63
CA ILE A 49 -1.02 -6.62 -0.81
C ILE A 49 -1.92 -5.59 -1.49
N ILE A 50 -1.34 -4.76 -2.36
CA ILE A 50 -2.05 -3.76 -3.15
C ILE A 50 -2.89 -4.48 -4.20
N HIS A 51 -4.21 -4.34 -4.12
CA HIS A 51 -5.12 -4.81 -5.18
C HIS A 51 -5.47 -3.71 -6.15
N LYS A 52 -5.65 -2.47 -5.67
CA LYS A 52 -5.98 -1.31 -6.52
C LYS A 52 -5.25 -0.05 -6.08
N ILE A 53 -4.99 0.84 -7.03
CA ILE A 53 -4.40 2.16 -6.77
C ILE A 53 -5.31 3.20 -7.38
N TYR A 54 -5.77 4.15 -6.58
CA TYR A 54 -6.65 5.22 -7.01
C TYR A 54 -6.00 6.59 -6.83
N GLU A 55 -6.09 7.45 -7.83
CA GLU A 55 -5.81 8.88 -7.69
C GLU A 55 -7.14 9.63 -7.63
N LEU A 56 -7.36 10.31 -6.50
CA LEU A 56 -8.55 11.11 -6.26
C LEU A 56 -8.21 12.58 -6.41
N GLU A 57 -9.01 13.30 -7.18
CA GLU A 57 -8.98 14.76 -7.24
C GLU A 57 -10.16 15.36 -6.45
N TYR A 58 -9.83 16.25 -5.52
CA TYR A 58 -10.82 16.99 -4.74
C TYR A 58 -10.63 18.49 -4.90
N ASN A 59 -11.75 19.21 -4.90
CA ASN A 59 -11.76 20.65 -5.08
C ASN A 59 -11.13 21.31 -3.85
N SER A 60 -10.14 22.15 -4.08
CA SER A 60 -9.73 23.18 -3.12
C SER A 60 -10.06 24.55 -3.72
N THR A 61 -10.18 25.56 -2.86
CA THR A 61 -10.48 26.94 -3.27
C THR A 61 -9.40 27.56 -4.16
N THR A 62 -8.21 26.97 -4.19
CA THR A 62 -7.01 27.59 -4.76
C THR A 62 -6.36 26.74 -5.86
N SER A 63 -6.51 25.41 -5.81
CA SER A 63 -5.97 24.46 -6.80
C SER A 63 -6.61 23.08 -6.64
N PRO A 64 -6.63 22.23 -7.69
CA PRO A 64 -7.02 20.83 -7.54
C PRO A 64 -6.01 20.11 -6.64
N ASN A 65 -6.49 19.57 -5.53
CA ASN A 65 -5.67 18.72 -4.67
C ASN A 65 -5.82 17.26 -5.09
N ARG A 66 -4.72 16.52 -5.07
CA ARG A 66 -4.68 15.10 -5.43
C ARG A 66 -4.17 14.27 -4.27
N VAL A 67 -4.82 13.14 -4.04
CA VAL A 67 -4.37 12.10 -3.11
C VAL A 67 -4.37 10.77 -3.82
N VAL A 68 -3.37 9.93 -3.51
CA VAL A 68 -3.31 8.57 -4.03
C VAL A 68 -3.60 7.59 -2.90
N LEU A 69 -4.57 6.71 -3.13
CA LEU A 69 -5.01 5.68 -2.20
C LEU A 69 -4.59 4.32 -2.71
N PHE A 70 -3.92 3.55 -1.86
CA PHE A 70 -3.64 2.14 -2.11
C PHE A 70 -4.71 1.32 -1.39
N TYR A 71 -5.50 0.59 -2.16
CA TYR A 71 -6.47 -0.35 -1.63
C TYR A 71 -5.81 -1.70 -1.46
N CYS A 72 -5.58 -2.07 -0.20
CA CYS A 72 -4.79 -3.23 0.17
C CYS A 72 -5.64 -4.29 0.88
N GLU A 73 -5.32 -5.54 0.61
CA GLU A 73 -5.66 -6.66 1.49
C GLU A 73 -4.61 -6.72 2.58
N TRP A 74 -5.01 -6.50 3.83
CA TRP A 74 -4.11 -6.47 4.98
C TRP A 74 -4.06 -7.83 5.64
N PHE A 75 -2.87 -8.25 6.04
CA PHE A 75 -2.69 -9.46 6.85
C PHE A 75 -3.05 -9.20 8.31
N ASP A 76 -3.37 -10.25 9.06
CA ASP A 76 -3.62 -10.15 10.51
C ASP A 76 -2.36 -9.61 11.21
N PRO A 77 -2.42 -8.40 11.81
CA PRO A 77 -1.28 -7.80 12.50
C PRO A 77 -1.12 -8.32 13.94
N SER A 78 -2.01 -9.20 14.41
CA SER A 78 -1.97 -9.75 15.76
C SER A 78 -0.71 -10.59 16.01
N ARG A 79 -0.45 -10.91 17.28
CA ARG A 79 0.69 -11.77 17.66
C ARG A 79 0.62 -13.18 17.05
N ALA A 80 -0.57 -13.64 16.66
CA ALA A 80 -0.77 -14.93 16.01
C ALA A 80 -0.75 -14.84 14.47
N GLY A 81 -0.72 -13.62 13.94
CA GLY A 81 -0.77 -13.33 12.51
C GLY A 81 0.62 -13.13 11.88
N THR A 82 0.66 -12.29 10.85
CA THR A 82 1.82 -12.09 9.99
C THR A 82 2.84 -11.15 10.64
N ARG A 83 4.07 -11.61 10.81
CA ARG A 83 5.18 -10.86 11.41
C ARG A 83 6.49 -11.22 10.75
N VAL A 84 7.47 -10.32 10.84
CA VAL A 84 8.83 -10.60 10.43
C VAL A 84 9.42 -11.71 11.30
N ASP A 85 9.91 -12.78 10.65
CA ASP A 85 10.74 -13.77 11.30
C ASP A 85 12.08 -13.10 11.70
N PRO A 86 12.42 -13.02 13.00
CA PRO A 86 13.60 -12.30 13.45
C PRO A 86 14.93 -12.98 13.07
N ARG A 87 14.91 -14.25 12.65
CA ARG A 87 16.10 -14.99 12.22
C ARG A 87 16.41 -14.72 10.74
N PHE A 88 15.38 -14.58 9.91
CA PHE A 88 15.54 -14.47 8.46
C PHE A 88 15.17 -13.10 7.89
N ASN A 89 14.54 -12.23 8.68
CA ASN A 89 14.05 -10.91 8.29
C ASN A 89 13.10 -10.96 7.06
N ILE A 90 12.26 -11.99 7.02
CA ILE A 90 11.22 -12.21 6.01
C ILE A 90 9.84 -12.22 6.68
N VAL A 91 8.82 -11.86 5.92
CA VAL A 91 7.40 -11.90 6.31
C VAL A 91 6.75 -13.15 5.74
#